data_AF-A0A935B8S7-F1
#
_entry.id   AF-A0A935B8S7-F1
#
_cell.length_a   1.000
_cell.length_b   1.000
_cell.length_c   1.000
_cell.angle_alpha   90.00
_cell.angle_beta   90.00
_cell.angle_gamma   90.00
#
_symmetry.space_group_name_H-M   'P 1'
#
loop_
_entity.id
_entity.type
_entity.pdbx_description
1 polymer ?
#
loop_
_entity_poly.entity_id
_entity_poly.type
_entity_poly.pdbx_seq_one_letter_code
_entity_poly.pdbx_strand_id
1 'polypeptide(L)'
;MLPLIFIVVLSIQIYRTARDNGYNAPMWTAVTAVGFFVIQFVVGLAIGVILLLGASFSDWSPTLLDDYQFFVGLAAMIPAFIFVWLIWRHVNVIRDDGMALEPPPPPPTFNDDQSRPLD
;
A
#
# COMPACT_ATOMS: atom_id res chain seq x y z
N MET A 1 11.47 -13.97 9.68
CA MET A 1 11.89 -12.68 10.29
C MET A 1 11.89 -11.53 9.28
N LEU A 2 12.45 -11.68 8.08
CA LEU A 2 12.46 -10.62 7.06
C LEU A 2 11.06 -10.03 6.73
N PRO A 3 9.98 -10.81 6.58
CA PRO A 3 8.65 -10.26 6.30
C PRO A 3 8.09 -9.39 7.44
N LEU A 4 8.43 -9.73 8.68
CA LEU A 4 8.03 -8.96 9.87
C LEU A 4 8.75 -7.62 9.94
N ILE A 5 10.05 -7.60 9.67
CA ILE A 5 10.82 -6.35 9.62
C ILE A 5 10.28 -5.46 8.49
N PHE A 6 10.03 -6.06 7.33
CA PHE A 6 9.48 -5.37 6.17
C PHE A 6 8.13 -4.70 6.48
N ILE A 7 7.16 -5.43 7.06
CA ILE A 7 5.84 -4.86 7.35
C ILE A 7 5.91 -3.77 8.40
N VAL A 8 6.82 -3.86 9.38
CA VAL A 8 7.02 -2.80 10.39
C VAL A 8 7.54 -1.51 9.73
N VAL A 9 8.59 -1.61 8.91
CA VAL A 9 9.18 -0.45 8.23
C VAL A 9 8.16 0.21 7.31
N LEU A 10 7.42 -0.58 6.51
CA LEU A 10 6.40 -0.05 5.61
C LEU A 10 5.21 0.54 6.34
N SER A 11 4.77 -0.07 7.45
CA SER A 11 3.69 0.47 8.27
C SER A 11 4.06 1.85 8.83
N ILE A 12 5.32 2.05 9.22
CA ILE A 12 5.83 3.36 9.67
C ILE A 12 5.88 4.36 8.49
N GLN A 13 6.32 3.92 7.31
CA GLN A 13 6.38 4.79 6.14
C GLN A 13 4.98 5.23 5.70
N ILE A 14 4.03 4.28 5.62
CA ILE A 14 2.62 4.56 5.31
C ILE A 14 2.00 5.46 6.37
N TYR A 15 2.32 5.27 7.66
CA TYR A 15 1.86 6.17 8.71
C TYR A 15 2.29 7.62 8.45
N ARG A 16 3.59 7.82 8.13
CA ARG A 16 4.15 9.15 7.85
C ARG A 16 3.49 9.75 6.61
N THR A 17 3.49 9.03 5.50
CA THR A 17 2.90 9.48 4.24
C THR A 17 1.41 9.80 4.38
N ALA A 18 0.64 8.94 5.07
CA ALA A 18 -0.79 9.19 5.29
C ALA A 18 -1.02 10.43 6.16
N ARG A 19 -0.19 10.64 7.19
CA ARG A 19 -0.27 11.84 8.04
C ARG A 19 0.03 13.11 7.24
N ASP A 20 1.08 13.07 6.44
CA ASP A 20 1.55 14.23 5.66
C ASP A 20 0.54 14.61 4.56
N ASN A 21 -0.19 13.63 4.02
CA ASN A 21 -1.18 13.82 2.96
C ASN A 21 -2.63 14.01 3.47
N GLY A 22 -2.84 14.21 4.77
CA GLY A 22 -4.17 14.51 5.34
C GLY A 22 -5.11 13.30 5.50
N TYR A 23 -4.60 12.07 5.35
CA TYR A 23 -5.38 10.87 5.62
C TYR A 23 -5.36 10.47 7.11
N ASN A 24 -6.29 9.59 7.50
CA ASN A 24 -6.30 8.98 8.84
C ASN A 24 -5.14 7.97 8.98
N ALA A 25 -3.98 8.45 9.44
CA ALA A 25 -2.76 7.65 9.52
C ALA A 25 -2.89 6.36 10.36
N PRO A 26 -3.46 6.37 11.59
CA PRO A 26 -3.67 5.14 12.35
C PRO A 26 -4.50 4.08 11.61
N MET A 27 -5.57 4.51 10.93
CA MET A 27 -6.43 3.59 10.18
C MET A 27 -5.66 2.92 9.03
N TRP A 28 -4.95 3.70 8.21
CA TRP A 28 -4.20 3.15 7.06
C TRP A 28 -3.05 2.25 7.49
N THR A 29 -2.38 2.57 8.59
CA THR A 29 -1.36 1.70 9.18
C THR A 29 -1.96 0.38 9.66
N ALA A 30 -3.11 0.41 10.34
CA ALA A 30 -3.80 -0.81 10.78
C ALA A 30 -4.24 -1.68 9.59
N VAL A 31 -4.83 -1.06 8.55
CA VAL A 31 -5.25 -1.75 7.32
C VAL A 31 -4.05 -2.39 6.61
N THR A 32 -2.91 -1.72 6.57
CA THR A 32 -1.68 -2.25 5.99
C THR A 32 -1.19 -3.48 6.75
N ALA A 33 -1.03 -3.36 8.07
CA ALA A 33 -0.50 -4.44 8.90
C ALA A 33 -1.44 -5.65 8.90
N VAL A 34 -2.73 -5.45 9.16
CA VAL A 34 -3.73 -6.53 9.18
C VAL A 34 -3.90 -7.13 7.79
N GLY A 35 -4.05 -6.30 6.76
CA GLY A 35 -4.29 -6.77 5.40
C GLY A 35 -3.13 -7.59 4.83
N PHE A 36 -1.89 -7.28 5.18
CA PHE A 36 -0.73 -8.08 4.80
C PHE A 36 -0.85 -9.54 5.30
N PHE A 37 -1.17 -9.74 6.59
CA PHE A 37 -1.34 -11.08 7.14
C PHE A 37 -2.61 -11.77 6.64
N VAL A 38 -3.71 -11.03 6.51
CA VAL A 38 -4.98 -11.59 6.00
C VAL A 38 -4.80 -12.14 4.60
N ILE A 39 -4.11 -11.42 3.71
CA ILE A 39 -3.88 -11.89 2.34
C ILE A 39 -2.99 -13.13 2.32
N GLN A 40 -1.89 -13.14 3.09
CA GLN A 40 -1.04 -14.34 3.18
C GLN A 40 -1.82 -15.55 3.69
N PHE A 41 -2.67 -15.35 4.70
CA PHE A 41 -3.51 -16.39 5.26
C PHE A 41 -4.54 -16.90 4.25
N VAL A 42 -5.26 -16.00 3.58
CA VAL A 42 -6.27 -16.35 2.57
C VAL A 42 -5.64 -17.09 1.39
N VAL A 43 -4.49 -16.65 0.90
CA VAL A 43 -3.79 -17.31 -0.22
C VAL A 43 -3.25 -18.67 0.21
N GLY A 44 -2.66 -18.76 1.40
CA GLY A 44 -2.21 -20.04 1.96
C GLY A 44 -3.35 -21.05 2.10
N LEU A 45 -4.51 -20.60 2.60
CA LEU A 45 -5.71 -21.43 2.67
C LEU A 45 -6.20 -21.84 1.28
N ALA A 46 -6.26 -20.91 0.32
CA ALA A 46 -6.71 -21.21 -1.03
C ALA A 46 -5.83 -22.29 -1.69
N ILE A 47 -4.51 -22.17 -1.57
CA ILE A 47 -3.56 -23.16 -2.08
C ILE A 47 -3.76 -24.51 -1.37
N GLY A 48 -3.90 -24.51 -0.04
CA GLY A 48 -4.16 -25.73 0.73
C GLY A 48 -5.43 -26.45 0.30
N VAL A 49 -6.51 -25.70 0.06
CA VAL A 49 -7.78 -26.26 -0.44
C VAL A 49 -7.63 -26.82 -1.84
N ILE A 50 -6.94 -26.12 -2.75
CA ILE A 50 -6.70 -26.60 -4.12
C ILE A 50 -5.92 -27.92 -4.10
N LEU A 51 -4.88 -28.03 -3.26
CA LEU A 51 -4.07 -29.24 -3.16
C LEU A 51 -4.87 -30.40 -2.54
N LEU A 52 -5.69 -30.13 -1.51
CA LEU A 52 -6.56 -31.14 -0.91
C LEU A 52 -7.56 -31.70 -1.93
N LEU A 53 -8.17 -30.82 -2.73
CA LEU A 53 -9.08 -31.23 -3.80
C LEU A 53 -8.33 -32.01 -4.90
N GLY A 54 -7.14 -31.55 -5.30
CA GLY A 54 -6.32 -32.24 -6.29
C GLY A 54 -5.91 -33.65 -5.87
N ALA A 55 -5.54 -33.83 -4.60
CA ALA A 55 -5.23 -35.15 -4.04
C ALA A 55 -6.47 -36.06 -3.98
N SER A 56 -7.65 -35.49 -3.72
CA SER A 56 -8.90 -36.25 -3.60
C SER A 56 -9.53 -36.65 -4.93
N PHE A 57 -9.35 -35.83 -5.98
CA PHE A 57 -10.07 -36.00 -7.25
C PHE A 57 -9.17 -36.35 -8.45
N SER A 58 -7.86 -36.14 -8.35
CA SER A 58 -6.96 -36.16 -9.53
C SER A 58 -5.67 -36.96 -9.31
N ASP A 59 -5.62 -37.83 -8.29
CA ASP A 59 -4.45 -38.65 -7.92
C ASP A 59 -3.14 -37.85 -7.78
N TRP A 60 -3.24 -36.58 -7.36
CA TRP A 60 -2.06 -35.76 -7.09
C TRP A 60 -1.29 -36.33 -5.90
N SER A 61 0.03 -36.39 -6.02
CA SER A 61 0.88 -36.90 -4.94
C SER A 61 0.69 -36.08 -3.67
N PRO A 62 0.48 -36.72 -2.51
CA PRO A 62 0.35 -36.02 -1.23
C PRO A 62 1.63 -35.27 -0.83
N THR A 63 2.78 -35.59 -1.44
CA THR A 63 4.07 -34.92 -1.18
C THR A 63 4.20 -33.57 -1.89
N LEU A 64 3.30 -33.23 -2.82
CA LEU A 64 3.40 -32.00 -3.61
C LEU A 64 3.43 -30.74 -2.73
N LEU A 65 2.75 -30.74 -1.58
CA LEU A 65 2.81 -29.61 -0.67
C LEU A 65 4.22 -29.40 -0.12
N ASP A 66 4.88 -30.48 0.28
CA ASP A 66 6.22 -30.45 0.87
C ASP A 66 7.28 -30.11 -0.19
N ASP A 67 7.15 -30.70 -1.39
CA ASP A 67 8.07 -30.48 -2.52
C ASP A 67 8.03 -29.03 -3.02
N TYR A 68 6.86 -28.39 -2.96
CA TYR A 68 6.65 -27.03 -3.46
C TYR A 68 6.41 -25.99 -2.36
N GLN A 69 6.66 -26.30 -1.08
CA GLN A 69 6.40 -25.42 0.06
C GLN A 69 7.02 -24.03 -0.12
N PHE A 70 8.24 -23.97 -0.66
CA PHE A 70 8.92 -22.71 -0.96
C PHE A 70 8.16 -21.85 -1.97
N PHE A 71 7.67 -22.46 -3.05
CA PHE A 71 6.91 -21.77 -4.10
C PHE A 71 5.53 -21.33 -3.60
N VAL A 72 4.88 -22.13 -2.76
CA VAL A 72 3.64 -21.77 -2.08
C VAL A 72 3.86 -20.54 -1.19
N GLY A 73 4.96 -20.50 -0.44
CA GLY A 73 5.35 -19.34 0.36
C GLY A 73 5.54 -18.08 -0.49
N LEU A 74 6.24 -18.19 -1.62
CA LEU A 74 6.40 -17.07 -2.56
C LEU A 74 5.07 -16.62 -3.18
N ALA A 75 4.21 -17.57 -3.56
CA ALA A 75 2.89 -17.30 -4.14
C ALA A 75 1.96 -16.59 -3.15
N ALA A 76 2.07 -16.87 -1.85
CA ALA A 76 1.36 -16.14 -0.80
C ALA A 76 1.96 -14.75 -0.53
N MET A 77 3.27 -14.60 -0.72
CA MET A 77 3.98 -13.36 -0.44
C MET A 77 3.68 -12.27 -1.49
N ILE A 78 3.77 -12.59 -2.78
CA ILE A 78 3.56 -11.64 -3.90
C ILE A 78 2.26 -10.81 -3.78
N PRO A 79 1.07 -11.40 -3.60
CA PRO A 79 -0.18 -10.63 -3.50
C PRO A 79 -0.22 -9.74 -2.25
N ALA A 80 0.39 -10.16 -1.14
CA ALA A 80 0.50 -9.32 0.05
C ALA A 80 1.40 -8.09 -0.19
N PHE A 81 2.49 -8.25 -0.95
CA PHE A 81 3.33 -7.14 -1.39
C PHE A 81 2.58 -6.18 -2.32
N ILE A 82 1.84 -6.73 -3.30
CA ILE A 82 1.03 -5.91 -4.22
C ILE A 82 0.00 -5.10 -3.44
N PHE A 83 -0.67 -5.71 -2.45
CA PHE A 83 -1.64 -5.02 -1.61
C PHE A 83 -1.02 -3.85 -0.83
N VAL A 84 0.10 -4.08 -0.16
CA VAL A 84 0.79 -3.01 0.58
C VAL A 84 1.27 -1.92 -0.37
N TRP A 85 1.74 -2.28 -1.56
CA TRP A 85 2.14 -1.32 -2.59
C TRP A 85 0.95 -0.47 -3.09
N LEU A 86 -0.22 -1.08 -3.26
CA LEU A 86 -1.44 -0.36 -3.64
C LEU A 86 -1.89 0.61 -2.54
N ILE A 87 -1.83 0.20 -1.27
CA ILE A 87 -2.11 1.11 -0.15
C ILE A 87 -1.13 2.27 -0.16
N TRP A 88 0.17 1.97 -0.25
CA TRP A 88 1.19 2.99 -0.29
C TRP A 88 0.96 3.99 -1.43
N ARG A 89 0.67 3.49 -2.64
CA ARG A 89 0.34 4.33 -3.80
C ARG A 89 -0.91 5.19 -3.53
N HIS A 90 -1.93 4.64 -2.89
CA HIS A 90 -3.16 5.36 -2.56
C HIS A 90 -2.91 6.48 -1.56
N VAL A 91 -2.25 6.20 -0.44
CA VAL A 91 -1.96 7.22 0.58
C VAL A 91 -0.97 8.26 0.10
N ASN A 92 -0.17 7.97 -0.92
CA ASN A 92 0.80 8.90 -1.51
C ASN A 92 0.15 9.94 -2.45
N VAL A 93 -1.12 9.77 -2.82
CA VAL A 93 -1.87 10.79 -3.57
C VAL A 93 -2.32 11.85 -2.58
N ILE A 94 -1.81 13.08 -2.71
CA ILE A 94 -2.22 14.23 -1.90
C ILE A 94 -3.74 14.39 -2.05
N ARG A 95 -4.45 14.46 -0.93
CA ARG A 95 -5.87 14.79 -0.95
C ARG A 95 -5.98 16.26 -1.33
N ASP A 96 -6.45 16.51 -2.55
CA ASP A 96 -6.91 17.83 -3.00
C ASP A 96 -8.20 18.16 -2.23
N ASP A 97 -8.07 18.39 -0.93
CA ASP A 97 -9.17 18.74 -0.04
C ASP A 97 -9.58 20.19 -0.29
N GLY A 98 -10.09 20.48 -1.49
CA GLY A 98 -10.85 21.68 -1.82
C GLY A 98 -10.24 23.00 -1.36
N MET A 99 -8.92 23.08 -1.17
CA MET A 99 -8.24 24.35 -0.99
C MET A 99 -8.56 25.10 -2.27
N ALA A 100 -9.40 26.13 -2.13
CA ALA A 100 -9.57 27.12 -3.18
C ALA A 100 -8.14 27.47 -3.59
N LEU A 101 -7.75 27.05 -4.80
CA LEU A 101 -6.53 27.52 -5.41
C LEU A 101 -6.74 29.03 -5.43
N GLU A 102 -6.15 29.74 -4.47
CA GLU A 102 -6.10 31.19 -4.55
C GLU A 102 -5.57 31.45 -5.96
N PRO A 103 -6.35 32.15 -6.80
CA PRO A 103 -5.94 32.37 -8.17
C PRO A 103 -4.53 32.94 -8.11
N PRO A 104 -3.59 32.41 -8.93
CA PRO A 104 -2.21 32.86 -8.89
C PRO A 104 -2.22 34.40 -8.91
N PRO A 105 -1.38 35.05 -8.09
CA PRO A 105 -1.42 36.50 -7.97
C PRO A 105 -1.37 37.12 -9.37
N PRO A 106 -2.22 38.11 -9.66
CA PRO A 106 -2.26 38.71 -10.97
C PRO A 106 -0.85 39.17 -11.35
N PRO A 107 -0.43 39.00 -12.62
CA PRO A 107 0.88 39.45 -13.06
C PRO A 107 1.02 40.94 -12.73
N PRO A 108 2.21 41.40 -12.31
CA PRO A 108 2.44 42.80 -11.98
C PRO A 108 1.96 43.68 -13.13
N THR A 109 1.03 44.60 -12.84
CA THR A 109 0.60 45.55 -13.86
C THR A 109 1.58 46.72 -13.87
N PHE A 110 1.86 47.28 -15.03
CA PHE A 110 2.77 48.44 -15.18
C PHE A 110 2.36 49.68 -14.33
N ASN A 111 1.15 49.69 -13.78
CA ASN A 111 0.67 50.76 -12.91
C ASN A 111 1.21 50.66 -11.46
N ASP A 112 1.63 49.47 -11.02
CA ASP A 112 2.11 49.26 -9.65
C ASP A 112 3.47 49.93 -9.42
N ASP A 113 4.33 50.00 -10.45
CA ASP A 113 5.64 50.66 -10.41
C ASP A 113 5.57 52.19 -10.41
N GLN A 114 4.46 52.79 -10.86
CA GLN A 114 4.29 54.26 -10.87
C GLN A 114 3.85 54.82 -9.51
N SER A 115 3.43 53.96 -8.57
CA SER A 115 2.96 54.37 -7.24
C SER A 115 4.06 54.40 -6.18
N ARG A 116 5.29 53.95 -6.51
CA ARG A 116 6.44 54.09 -5.61
C ARG A 116 6.98 55.52 -5.66
N PRO A 117 6.93 56.29 -4.56
CA PRO A 117 7.67 57.55 -4.50
C PRO A 117 9.16 57.24 -4.63
N LEU A 118 9.83 57.98 -5.51
CA LEU A 118 11.28 57.98 -5.63
C LEU A 118 11.83 58.73 -4.42
N ASP A 119 12.18 57.99 -3.36
CA ASP A 119 13.01 58.48 -2.26
C ASP A 119 14.50 58.32 -2.62
#